data_AF-A0A7C7EJU5-F1
#
_entry.id   AF-A0A7C7EJU5-F1
#
_cell.length_a   1.000
_cell.length_b   1.000
_cell.length_c   1.000
_cell.angle_alpha   90.00
_cell.angle_beta   90.00
_cell.angle_gamma   90.00
#
_symmetry.space_group_name_H-M   'P 1'
#
loop_
_entity.id
_entity.type
_entity.pdbx_description
1 polymer ?
#
loop_
_entity_poly.entity_id
_entity_poly.type
_entity_poly.pdbx_seq_one_letter_code
_entity_poly.pdbx_strand_id
1 'polypeptide(L)'
;MVSKRKYIITVIAVALLAVFLTLTLGNVFLVEIGQKVFLSKDEYLQLKDMYEKYKKQEKVMEIAKREFLYDADEKVMLQGALQGTLKALGDPYTQFMTKEEFDALMQDTEGSYEGIGVYITAGDDNRIIIVSPIEDTPAEKAGLKTGDKILRINGVEYTADQINLAVSVMKGEPGTSVTLTIQRVLPDGSHDVSDLVIKREKIRINTVKSAMLEGDIGYIRLTTFDMQTASDFKNAYNNLKNKGMKGLVIDLRYNPGGMINSTVEITDIFLGEGIVTYTKTKSGEIEYFKSDAKFEDIPIVLLINEGSASASEIMAGAMKDTKRAVLVGNRTFGKGIVQKVQRFGNDGEGIKMTVSEYFTPAGINIHGVGIEPDIEISLPENAEGYGYEFYETDTQLQKAVEILRK
;
A
#
# COMPACT_ATOMS: atom_id res chain seq x y z
N MET A 1 30.64 73.40 31.42
CA MET A 1 31.91 72.72 31.08
C MET A 1 31.93 71.35 31.74
N VAL A 2 32.01 70.26 30.98
CA VAL A 2 32.18 68.91 31.56
C VAL A 2 33.61 68.79 32.06
N SER A 3 33.83 68.29 33.29
CA SER A 3 35.19 68.11 33.81
C SER A 3 35.94 67.06 32.99
N LYS A 4 37.25 67.23 32.78
CA LYS A 4 38.09 66.27 32.04
C LYS A 4 37.88 64.83 32.51
N ARG A 5 37.68 64.62 33.82
CA ARG A 5 37.40 63.32 34.43
C ARG A 5 36.06 62.73 33.97
N LYS A 6 34.99 63.52 33.95
CA LYS A 6 33.68 63.05 33.45
C LYS A 6 33.74 62.71 31.96
N TYR A 7 34.45 63.51 31.17
CA TYR A 7 34.65 63.24 29.75
C TYR A 7 35.37 61.90 29.50
N ILE A 8 36.48 61.63 30.20
CA ILE A 8 37.21 60.36 30.08
C ILE A 8 36.33 59.16 30.47
N ILE A 9 35.58 59.27 31.56
CA ILE A 9 34.67 58.20 32.00
C ILE A 9 33.59 57.91 30.96
N THR A 10 33.00 58.96 30.36
CA THR A 10 32.00 58.79 29.29
C THR A 10 32.58 58.10 28.06
N VAL A 11 33.80 58.47 27.63
CA VAL A 11 34.45 57.83 26.49
C VAL A 11 34.70 56.34 26.76
N ILE A 12 35.19 55.99 27.96
CA ILE A 12 35.40 54.59 28.34
C ILE A 12 34.08 53.82 28.40
N ALA A 13 33.03 54.41 28.97
CA ALA A 13 31.72 53.78 29.06
C ALA A 13 31.10 53.52 27.67
N VAL A 14 31.21 54.48 26.75
CA VAL A 14 30.74 54.31 25.36
C VAL A 14 31.55 53.24 24.63
N ALA A 15 32.88 53.20 24.81
CA ALA A 15 33.71 52.16 24.22
C ALA A 15 33.35 50.76 24.73
N LEU A 16 33.16 50.61 26.04
CA LEU A 16 32.74 49.34 26.64
C LEU A 16 31.32 48.93 26.21
N LEU A 17 30.38 49.88 26.12
CA LEU A 17 29.03 49.63 25.62
C LEU A 17 29.05 49.21 24.16
N ALA A 18 29.87 49.85 23.32
CA ALA A 18 30.02 49.49 21.92
C ALA A 18 30.63 48.08 21.77
N VAL A 19 31.66 47.74 22.54
CA VAL A 19 32.23 46.38 22.56
C VAL A 19 31.19 45.37 23.03
N PHE A 20 30.47 45.67 24.11
CA PHE A 20 29.41 44.80 24.63
C PHE A 20 28.30 44.59 23.61
N LEU A 21 27.77 45.66 22.98
CA LEU A 21 26.76 45.57 21.93
C LEU A 21 27.26 44.81 20.71
N THR A 22 28.52 44.98 20.31
CA THR A 22 29.10 44.26 19.16
C THR A 22 29.22 42.76 19.47
N LEU A 23 29.66 42.42 20.69
CA LEU A 23 29.78 41.02 21.14
C LEU A 23 28.42 40.36 21.35
N THR A 24 27.42 41.09 21.85
CA THR A 24 26.07 40.53 22.05
C THR A 24 25.30 40.41 20.74
N LEU A 25 25.31 41.44 19.88
CA LEU A 25 24.63 41.40 18.59
C LEU A 25 25.24 40.35 17.66
N GLY A 26 26.57 40.20 17.64
CA GLY A 26 27.24 39.18 16.83
C GLY A 26 27.03 37.74 17.32
N ASN A 27 26.66 37.54 18.59
CA ASN A 27 26.34 36.22 19.14
C ASN A 27 24.83 35.87 19.05
N VAL A 28 23.96 36.87 18.86
CA VAL A 28 22.49 36.68 18.83
C VAL A 28 21.95 36.73 17.41
N PHE A 29 22.57 37.49 16.51
CA PHE A 29 22.14 37.65 15.13
C PHE A 29 23.18 37.11 14.15
N LEU A 30 22.72 36.43 13.11
CA LEU A 30 23.53 36.14 11.93
C LEU A 30 23.89 37.47 11.25
N VAL A 31 25.14 37.91 11.42
CA VAL A 31 25.65 39.12 10.78
C VAL A 31 26.51 38.72 9.59
N GLU A 32 26.05 39.04 8.39
CA GLU A 32 26.83 38.93 7.16
C GLU A 32 27.77 40.14 7.03
N ILE A 33 29.09 39.90 6.96
CA ILE A 33 30.10 40.94 6.70
C ILE A 33 30.86 40.55 5.43
N GLY A 34 30.44 41.09 4.28
CA GLY A 34 31.03 40.76 2.99
C GLY A 34 30.79 39.29 2.63
N GLN A 35 31.87 38.51 2.46
CA GLN A 35 31.80 37.06 2.17
C GLN A 35 31.94 36.18 3.44
N LYS A 36 31.82 36.76 4.64
CA LYS A 36 31.99 36.03 5.91
C LYS A 36 30.69 36.09 6.73
N VAL A 37 30.34 34.97 7.34
CA VAL A 37 29.21 34.84 8.27
C VAL A 37 29.76 34.52 9.66
N PHE A 38 29.27 35.19 10.69
CA PHE A 38 29.56 34.84 12.08
C PHE A 38 28.53 33.82 12.56
N LEU A 39 29.02 32.65 12.97
CA LEU A 39 28.22 31.56 13.52
C LEU A 39 28.64 31.30 14.96
N SER A 40 27.70 30.85 15.79
CA SER A 40 28.06 30.30 17.08
C SER A 40 28.97 29.07 16.89
N LYS A 41 29.78 28.76 17.91
CA LYS A 41 30.65 27.58 17.86
C LYS A 41 29.86 26.28 17.64
N ASP A 42 28.68 26.17 18.24
CA ASP A 42 27.84 24.98 18.16
C ASP A 42 27.25 24.81 16.75
N GLU A 43 26.74 25.87 16.14
CA GLU A 43 26.28 25.86 14.75
C GLU A 43 27.41 25.51 13.78
N TYR A 44 28.60 26.09 13.97
CA TYR A 44 29.76 25.75 13.15
C TYR A 44 30.12 24.26 13.26
N LEU A 45 30.11 23.70 14.47
CA LEU A 45 30.40 22.28 14.69
C LEU A 45 29.34 21.38 14.04
N GLN A 46 28.05 21.73 14.11
CA GLN A 46 26.97 21.00 13.44
C GLN A 46 27.13 21.02 11.92
N LEU A 47 27.40 22.18 11.32
CA LEU A 47 27.64 22.29 9.87
C LEU A 47 28.87 21.50 9.44
N LYS A 48 29.97 21.57 10.22
CA LYS A 48 31.18 20.80 9.95
C LYS A 48 30.91 19.30 10.01
N ASP A 49 30.17 18.83 11.01
CA ASP A 49 29.81 17.41 11.14
C ASP A 49 28.95 16.94 9.96
N MET A 50 27.94 17.73 9.58
CA MET A 50 27.12 17.46 8.40
C MET A 50 27.96 17.38 7.11
N TYR A 51 28.85 18.35 6.89
CA TYR A 51 29.77 18.34 5.74
C TYR A 51 30.64 17.08 5.76
N GLU A 52 31.28 16.76 6.89
CA GLU A 52 32.14 15.59 7.00
C GLU A 52 31.38 14.26 6.79
N LYS A 53 30.13 14.20 7.23
CA LYS A 53 29.24 13.04 7.06
C LYS A 53 28.88 12.81 5.59
N TYR A 54 28.57 13.87 4.83
CA TYR A 54 28.06 13.76 3.45
C TYR A 54 29.08 14.05 2.35
N LYS A 55 30.28 14.57 2.66
CA LYS A 55 31.29 14.93 1.64
C LYS A 55 31.68 13.79 0.70
N LYS A 56 31.61 12.54 1.16
CA LYS A 56 31.91 11.38 0.29
C LYS A 56 30.81 11.17 -0.75
N GLN A 57 29.55 11.28 -0.34
CA GLN A 57 28.39 11.20 -1.23
C GLN A 57 28.45 12.32 -2.27
N GLU A 58 28.70 13.54 -1.83
CA GLU A 58 28.84 14.71 -2.71
C GLU A 58 29.92 14.48 -3.78
N LYS A 59 31.12 14.05 -3.36
CA LYS A 59 32.21 13.75 -4.29
C LYS A 59 31.86 12.67 -5.32
N VAL A 60 31.11 11.65 -4.92
CA VAL A 60 30.66 10.60 -5.84
C VAL A 60 29.70 11.19 -6.88
N MET A 61 28.74 12.03 -6.46
CA MET A 61 27.82 12.71 -7.36
C MET A 61 28.54 13.69 -8.30
N GLU A 62 29.53 14.44 -7.81
CA GLU A 62 30.37 15.32 -8.63
C GLU A 62 31.16 14.53 -9.70
N ILE A 63 31.74 13.39 -9.32
CA ILE A 63 32.44 12.51 -10.27
C ILE A 63 31.46 11.97 -11.31
N ALA A 64 30.26 11.54 -10.90
CA ALA A 64 29.24 11.08 -11.83
C ALA A 64 28.84 12.19 -12.82
N LYS A 65 28.55 13.41 -12.35
CA LYS A 65 28.24 14.56 -13.22
C LYS A 65 29.33 14.89 -14.24
N ARG A 66 30.60 14.66 -13.89
CA ARG A 66 31.74 15.00 -14.75
C ARG A 66 32.14 13.88 -15.72
N GLU A 67 32.07 12.63 -15.27
CA GLU A 67 32.68 11.48 -15.96
C GLU A 67 31.67 10.46 -16.50
N PHE A 68 30.40 10.52 -16.08
CA PHE A 68 29.39 9.58 -16.58
C PHE A 68 29.11 9.86 -18.05
N LEU A 69 29.02 8.79 -18.86
CA LEU A 69 28.89 8.89 -20.31
C LEU A 69 27.57 9.56 -20.75
N TYR A 70 26.53 9.46 -19.91
CA TYR A 70 25.18 9.98 -20.16
C TYR A 70 24.84 11.10 -19.17
N ASP A 71 23.61 11.62 -19.29
CA ASP A 71 23.13 12.64 -18.37
C ASP A 71 23.04 12.12 -16.93
N ALA A 72 23.51 12.94 -16.00
CA ALA A 72 23.62 12.61 -14.58
C ALA A 72 22.75 13.59 -13.78
N ASP A 73 21.43 13.35 -13.81
CA ASP A 73 20.47 14.18 -13.10
C ASP A 73 20.68 14.08 -11.58
N GLU A 74 20.89 15.22 -10.95
CA GLU A 74 21.14 15.34 -9.52
C GLU A 74 19.96 14.89 -8.66
N LYS A 75 18.73 15.20 -9.07
CA LYS A 75 17.53 14.81 -8.33
C LYS A 75 17.38 13.29 -8.34
N VAL A 76 17.62 12.66 -9.49
CA VAL A 76 17.62 11.19 -9.62
C VAL A 76 18.67 10.55 -8.71
N MET A 77 19.88 11.10 -8.67
CA MET A 77 20.94 10.60 -7.77
C MET A 77 20.59 10.77 -6.28
N LEU A 78 20.02 11.92 -5.89
CA LEU A 78 19.60 12.17 -4.51
C LEU A 78 18.46 11.23 -4.09
N GLN A 79 17.48 11.03 -4.96
CA GLN A 79 16.40 10.07 -4.74
C GLN A 79 16.93 8.64 -4.61
N GLY A 80 17.85 8.24 -5.49
CA GLY A 80 18.54 6.96 -5.39
C GLY A 80 19.34 6.80 -4.09
N ALA A 81 19.90 7.88 -3.56
CA ALA A 81 20.59 7.86 -2.26
C ALA A 81 19.62 7.65 -1.08
N LEU A 82 18.43 8.24 -1.12
CA LEU A 82 17.38 8.02 -0.12
C LEU A 82 16.88 6.57 -0.15
N GLN A 83 16.56 6.05 -1.34
CA GLN A 83 16.18 4.65 -1.55
C GLN A 83 17.31 3.70 -1.09
N GLY A 84 18.55 3.99 -1.45
CA GLY A 84 19.74 3.23 -1.06
C GLY A 84 19.95 3.20 0.46
N THR A 85 19.63 4.29 1.16
CA THR A 85 19.74 4.39 2.62
C THR A 85 18.82 3.39 3.31
N LEU A 86 17.56 3.28 2.88
CA LEU A 86 16.60 2.32 3.45
C LEU A 86 16.89 0.89 2.99
N LYS A 87 17.30 0.69 1.72
CA LYS A 87 17.72 -0.61 1.21
C LYS A 87 18.90 -1.22 1.99
N ALA A 88 19.81 -0.38 2.49
CA ALA A 88 20.96 -0.83 3.29
C ALA A 88 20.57 -1.48 4.63
N LEU A 89 19.32 -1.33 5.09
CA LEU A 89 18.82 -2.02 6.29
C LEU A 89 18.63 -3.54 6.09
N GLY A 90 18.66 -4.02 4.84
CA GLY A 90 18.54 -5.45 4.52
C GLY A 90 17.14 -6.02 4.69
N ASP A 91 16.16 -5.16 5.00
CA ASP A 91 14.75 -5.52 5.10
C ASP A 91 14.04 -5.28 3.74
N PRO A 92 13.57 -6.32 3.04
CA PRO A 92 12.89 -6.16 1.75
C PRO A 92 11.54 -5.43 1.85
N TYR A 93 11.00 -5.22 3.06
CA TYR A 93 9.74 -4.52 3.29
C TYR A 93 9.92 -3.04 3.61
N THR A 94 11.15 -2.59 3.87
CA THR A 94 11.46 -1.19 4.18
C THR A 94 11.94 -0.45 2.93
N GLN A 95 11.22 0.60 2.52
CA GLN A 95 11.52 1.34 1.31
C GLN A 95 11.14 2.82 1.40
N PHE A 96 11.91 3.63 0.67
CA PHE A 96 11.56 5.00 0.34
C PHE A 96 10.81 4.98 -0.97
N MET A 97 9.69 5.69 -1.05
CA MET A 97 8.79 5.66 -2.19
C MET A 97 8.72 7.03 -2.83
N THR A 98 8.76 7.05 -4.16
CA THR A 98 8.42 8.25 -4.93
C THR A 98 6.98 8.67 -4.65
N LYS A 99 6.60 9.87 -5.08
CA LYS A 99 5.20 10.31 -5.00
C LYS A 99 4.25 9.31 -5.69
N GLU A 100 4.61 8.85 -6.88
CA GLU A 100 3.81 7.92 -7.68
C GLU A 100 3.68 6.56 -6.99
N GLU A 101 4.77 6.03 -6.45
CA GLU A 101 4.77 4.76 -5.70
C GLU A 101 3.94 4.87 -4.41
N PHE A 102 4.06 6.00 -3.69
CA PHE A 102 3.30 6.24 -2.47
C PHE A 102 1.81 6.41 -2.76
N ASP A 103 1.45 7.21 -3.77
CA ASP A 103 0.06 7.42 -4.17
C ASP A 103 -0.60 6.11 -4.65
N ALA A 104 0.15 5.26 -5.39
CA ALA A 104 -0.33 3.93 -5.76
C ALA A 104 -0.60 3.04 -4.53
N LEU A 105 0.33 3.00 -3.56
CA LEU A 105 0.13 2.26 -2.31
C LEU A 105 -1.09 2.76 -1.52
N MET A 106 -1.30 4.08 -1.50
CA MET A 106 -2.46 4.69 -0.84
C MET A 106 -3.77 4.32 -1.55
N GLN A 107 -3.82 4.33 -2.88
CA GLN A 107 -4.99 3.88 -3.65
C GLN A 107 -5.34 2.41 -3.36
N ASP A 108 -4.35 1.54 -3.33
CA ASP A 108 -4.55 0.12 -2.97
C ASP A 108 -5.09 -0.03 -1.54
N THR A 109 -4.58 0.77 -0.60
CA THR A 109 -5.02 0.76 0.80
C THR A 109 -6.45 1.29 0.97
N GLU A 110 -6.80 2.34 0.23
CA GLU A 110 -8.16 2.91 0.19
C GLU A 110 -9.16 2.00 -0.55
N GLY A 111 -8.71 0.92 -1.21
CA GLY A 111 -9.59 0.05 -1.99
C GLY A 111 -10.25 0.75 -3.17
N SER A 112 -9.67 1.87 -3.61
CA SER A 112 -10.27 2.71 -4.63
C SER A 112 -9.25 3.59 -5.33
N TYR A 113 -9.49 3.84 -6.61
CA TYR A 113 -8.63 4.68 -7.42
C TYR A 113 -9.45 5.61 -8.32
N GLU A 114 -8.85 6.70 -8.75
CA GLU A 114 -9.51 7.70 -9.57
C GLU A 114 -9.20 7.45 -11.06
N GLY A 115 -10.23 7.22 -11.87
CA GLY A 115 -10.05 6.91 -13.28
C GLY A 115 -11.35 6.49 -13.95
N ILE A 116 -11.22 5.67 -15.00
CA ILE A 116 -12.36 5.29 -15.84
C ILE A 116 -12.84 3.84 -15.63
N GLY A 117 -12.07 2.99 -14.95
CA GLY A 117 -12.48 1.62 -14.64
C GLY A 117 -12.32 0.62 -15.79
N VAL A 118 -11.11 0.43 -16.31
CA VAL A 118 -10.87 -0.50 -17.44
C VAL A 118 -9.57 -1.29 -17.26
N TYR A 119 -9.60 -2.58 -17.60
CA TYR A 119 -8.40 -3.40 -17.75
C TYR A 119 -7.87 -3.30 -19.17
N ILE A 120 -6.58 -3.03 -19.30
CA ILE A 120 -5.88 -2.91 -20.58
C ILE A 120 -4.65 -3.80 -20.60
N THR A 121 -4.19 -4.15 -21.80
CA THR A 121 -2.96 -4.91 -22.02
C THR A 121 -2.24 -4.45 -23.28
N ALA A 122 -0.99 -4.85 -23.43
CA ALA A 122 -0.27 -4.73 -24.69
C ALA A 122 -0.82 -5.73 -25.72
N GLY A 123 -1.15 -5.25 -26.91
CA GLY A 123 -1.48 -6.07 -28.06
C GLY A 123 -0.25 -6.43 -28.90
N ASP A 124 -0.37 -7.50 -29.69
CA ASP A 124 0.70 -8.00 -30.56
C ASP A 124 1.15 -6.98 -31.63
N ASP A 125 0.30 -6.01 -31.96
CA ASP A 125 0.55 -4.94 -32.93
C ASP A 125 1.08 -3.64 -32.29
N ASN A 126 1.62 -3.73 -31.07
CA ASN A 126 2.09 -2.61 -30.25
C ASN A 126 1.00 -1.55 -29.94
N ARG A 127 -0.28 -1.93 -30.03
CA ARG A 127 -1.41 -1.11 -29.59
C ARG A 127 -1.82 -1.49 -28.18
N ILE A 128 -2.42 -0.53 -27.47
CA ILE A 128 -3.05 -0.80 -26.18
C ILE A 128 -4.44 -1.40 -26.46
N ILE A 129 -4.72 -2.57 -25.90
CA ILE A 129 -5.97 -3.30 -26.07
C ILE A 129 -6.77 -3.28 -24.77
N ILE A 130 -8.08 -3.05 -24.86
CA ILE A 130 -9.00 -3.21 -23.74
C ILE A 130 -9.28 -4.70 -23.53
N VAL A 131 -8.86 -5.20 -22.37
CA VAL A 131 -9.18 -6.55 -21.92
C VAL A 131 -10.65 -6.62 -21.53
N SER A 132 -11.09 -5.71 -20.65
CA SER A 132 -12.48 -5.64 -20.21
C SER A 132 -12.75 -4.31 -19.48
N PRO A 133 -13.87 -3.62 -19.75
CA PRO A 133 -14.35 -2.58 -18.86
C PRO A 133 -14.81 -3.21 -17.53
N ILE A 134 -14.64 -2.49 -16.42
CA ILE A 134 -15.12 -2.94 -15.13
C ILE A 134 -16.62 -2.64 -15.05
N GLU A 135 -17.41 -3.60 -14.59
CA GLU A 135 -18.87 -3.47 -14.41
C GLU A 135 -19.21 -2.24 -13.55
N ASP A 136 -20.29 -1.54 -13.91
CA ASP A 136 -20.81 -0.33 -13.28
C ASP A 136 -19.86 0.90 -13.28
N THR A 137 -18.76 0.86 -14.02
CA THR A 137 -17.80 1.98 -14.12
C THR A 137 -18.05 2.89 -15.32
N PRO A 138 -17.47 4.10 -15.36
CA PRO A 138 -17.58 5.01 -16.50
C PRO A 138 -17.15 4.41 -17.84
N ALA A 139 -16.13 3.55 -17.85
CA ALA A 139 -15.66 2.85 -19.04
C ALA A 139 -16.76 1.98 -19.67
N GLU A 140 -17.44 1.18 -18.85
CA GLU A 140 -18.56 0.36 -19.30
C GLU A 140 -19.73 1.22 -19.77
N LYS A 141 -20.11 2.23 -18.97
CA LYS A 141 -21.20 3.17 -19.28
C LYS A 141 -20.94 3.97 -20.57
N ALA A 142 -19.68 4.26 -20.89
CA ALA A 142 -19.26 4.90 -22.13
C ALA A 142 -19.27 3.95 -23.33
N GLY A 143 -19.53 2.66 -23.11
CA GLY A 143 -19.65 1.66 -24.16
C GLY A 143 -18.33 1.09 -24.66
N LEU A 144 -17.25 1.18 -23.88
CA LEU A 144 -16.03 0.42 -24.14
C LEU A 144 -16.31 -1.08 -24.12
N LYS A 145 -15.59 -1.83 -24.95
CA LYS A 145 -15.77 -3.28 -25.09
C LYS A 145 -14.42 -3.99 -25.13
N THR A 146 -14.43 -5.25 -24.71
CA THR A 146 -13.30 -6.15 -24.89
C THR A 146 -12.85 -6.19 -26.36
N GLY A 147 -11.54 -6.07 -26.56
CA GLY A 147 -10.92 -6.09 -27.89
C GLY A 147 -10.79 -4.72 -28.55
N ASP A 148 -11.39 -3.66 -28.00
CA ASP A 148 -11.18 -2.30 -28.49
C ASP A 148 -9.69 -1.92 -28.39
N LYS A 149 -9.15 -1.30 -29.43
CA LYS A 149 -7.78 -0.78 -29.45
C LYS A 149 -7.79 0.72 -29.15
N ILE A 150 -7.02 1.16 -28.16
CA ILE A 150 -6.85 2.57 -27.86
C ILE A 150 -5.79 3.14 -28.80
N LEU A 151 -6.20 4.08 -29.67
CA LEU A 151 -5.31 4.76 -30.61
C LEU A 151 -4.74 6.05 -30.02
N ARG A 152 -5.59 6.84 -29.34
CA ARG A 152 -5.21 8.12 -28.75
C ARG A 152 -5.91 8.37 -27.43
N ILE A 153 -5.27 9.13 -26.56
CA ILE A 153 -5.80 9.61 -25.29
C ILE A 153 -5.62 11.13 -25.28
N ASN A 154 -6.73 11.86 -25.19
CA ASN A 154 -6.78 13.32 -25.33
C ASN A 154 -6.08 13.82 -26.62
N GLY A 155 -6.24 13.09 -27.73
CA GLY A 155 -5.64 13.43 -29.02
C GLY A 155 -4.15 13.10 -29.17
N VAL A 156 -3.48 12.59 -28.13
CA VAL A 156 -2.09 12.14 -28.17
C VAL A 156 -2.06 10.63 -28.40
N GLU A 157 -1.23 10.18 -29.34
CA GLU A 157 -1.04 8.75 -29.61
C GLU A 157 -0.19 8.10 -28.52
N TYR A 158 -0.64 6.92 -28.07
CA TYR A 158 0.08 6.08 -27.12
C TYR A 158 0.20 4.67 -27.68
N THR A 159 1.36 4.07 -27.55
CA THR A 159 1.65 2.69 -27.93
C THR A 159 1.84 1.81 -26.69
N ALA A 160 1.87 0.49 -26.87
CA ALA A 160 1.92 -0.45 -25.76
C ALA A 160 3.20 -0.34 -24.90
N ASP A 161 4.32 0.09 -25.48
CA ASP A 161 5.55 0.44 -24.75
C ASP A 161 5.37 1.64 -23.79
N GLN A 162 4.34 2.46 -24.01
CA GLN A 162 3.98 3.61 -23.19
C GLN A 162 2.76 3.35 -22.28
N ILE A 163 2.38 2.10 -22.07
CA ILE A 163 1.13 1.74 -21.37
C ILE A 163 1.04 2.36 -19.97
N ASN A 164 2.15 2.45 -19.23
CA ASN A 164 2.17 3.09 -17.91
C ASN A 164 1.85 4.59 -17.98
N LEU A 165 2.40 5.27 -19.00
CA LEU A 165 2.08 6.68 -19.24
C LEU A 165 0.62 6.84 -19.66
N ALA A 166 0.12 5.97 -20.55
CA ALA A 166 -1.28 5.94 -20.94
C ALA A 166 -2.22 5.76 -19.73
N VAL A 167 -1.91 4.85 -18.80
CA VAL A 167 -2.65 4.67 -17.54
C VAL A 167 -2.66 5.96 -16.72
N SER A 168 -1.50 6.61 -16.55
CA SER A 168 -1.40 7.85 -15.78
C SER A 168 -2.30 8.97 -16.33
N VAL A 169 -2.45 9.05 -17.66
CA VAL A 169 -3.30 10.05 -18.35
C VAL A 169 -4.78 9.66 -18.31
N MET A 170 -5.12 8.37 -18.30
CA MET A 170 -6.50 7.91 -18.10
C MET A 170 -6.98 8.12 -16.66
N LYS A 171 -6.09 7.98 -15.68
CA LYS A 171 -6.33 8.42 -14.31
C LYS A 171 -6.40 9.95 -14.22
N GLY A 172 -6.92 10.46 -13.11
CA GLY A 172 -7.04 11.89 -12.85
C GLY A 172 -8.25 12.22 -11.98
N GLU A 173 -8.37 13.49 -11.60
CA GLU A 173 -9.35 13.95 -10.61
C GLU A 173 -10.80 13.56 -11.00
N PRO A 174 -11.59 13.02 -10.06
CA PRO A 174 -12.99 12.70 -10.28
C PRO A 174 -13.79 13.92 -10.75
N GLY A 175 -14.68 13.71 -11.71
CA GLY A 175 -15.47 14.78 -12.32
C GLY A 175 -14.85 15.39 -13.58
N THR A 176 -13.54 15.22 -13.80
CA THR A 176 -12.89 15.57 -15.07
C THR A 176 -13.17 14.52 -16.14
N SER A 177 -12.85 14.80 -17.40
CA SER A 177 -13.03 13.85 -18.52
C SER A 177 -11.71 13.49 -19.20
N VAL A 178 -11.69 12.31 -19.80
CA VAL A 178 -10.66 11.86 -20.74
C VAL A 178 -11.33 11.46 -22.05
N THR A 179 -10.72 11.80 -23.18
CA THR A 179 -11.19 11.37 -24.50
C THR A 179 -10.33 10.22 -24.99
N LEU A 180 -10.93 9.06 -25.25
CA LEU A 180 -10.26 7.93 -25.89
C LEU A 180 -10.68 7.84 -27.35
N THR A 181 -9.73 7.91 -28.27
CA THR A 181 -9.96 7.49 -29.66
C THR A 181 -9.73 5.99 -29.73
N ILE A 182 -10.79 5.22 -29.95
CA ILE A 182 -10.72 3.75 -30.05
C ILE A 182 -10.90 3.28 -31.49
N GLN A 183 -10.34 2.11 -31.78
CA GLN A 183 -10.65 1.32 -32.96
C GLN A 183 -11.33 0.02 -32.53
N ARG A 184 -12.54 -0.21 -33.05
CA ARG A 184 -13.33 -1.41 -32.79
C ARG A 184 -13.49 -2.21 -34.08
N VAL A 185 -13.25 -3.52 -33.99
CA VAL A 185 -13.58 -4.45 -35.08
C VAL A 185 -15.06 -4.82 -34.96
N LEU A 186 -15.83 -4.52 -36.00
CA LEU A 186 -17.26 -4.84 -36.09
C LEU A 186 -17.47 -6.30 -36.55
N PRO A 187 -18.67 -6.88 -36.33
CA PRO A 187 -18.95 -8.27 -36.72
C PRO A 187 -18.77 -8.58 -38.22
N ASP A 188 -18.86 -7.57 -39.08
CA ASP A 188 -18.64 -7.67 -40.52
C ASP A 188 -17.16 -7.54 -40.93
N GLY A 189 -16.25 -7.43 -39.95
CA GLY A 189 -14.81 -7.26 -40.14
C GLY A 189 -14.37 -5.84 -40.46
N SER A 190 -15.30 -4.88 -40.55
CA SER A 190 -14.95 -3.47 -40.72
C SER A 190 -14.43 -2.86 -39.41
N HIS A 191 -13.68 -1.75 -39.53
CA HIS A 191 -13.12 -1.06 -38.38
C HIS A 191 -13.88 0.24 -38.17
N ASP A 192 -14.50 0.40 -37.00
CA ASP A 192 -15.04 1.67 -36.54
C ASP A 192 -13.97 2.41 -35.73
N VAL A 193 -13.80 3.71 -35.99
CA VAL A 193 -12.90 4.57 -35.22
C VAL A 193 -13.72 5.73 -34.69
N SER A 194 -13.82 5.82 -33.36
CA SER A 194 -14.66 6.79 -32.69
C SER A 194 -14.01 7.32 -31.42
N ASP A 195 -14.38 8.55 -31.07
CA ASP A 195 -13.96 9.20 -29.84
C ASP A 195 -15.01 8.97 -28.75
N LEU A 196 -14.56 8.50 -27.59
CA LEU A 196 -15.38 8.33 -26.40
C LEU A 196 -14.90 9.28 -25.31
N VAL A 197 -15.78 10.19 -24.90
CA VAL A 197 -15.54 11.08 -23.76
C VAL A 197 -16.02 10.38 -22.50
N ILE A 198 -15.09 10.05 -21.62
CA ILE A 198 -15.35 9.28 -20.41
C ILE A 198 -15.07 10.17 -19.20
N LYS A 199 -16.07 10.30 -18.34
CA LYS A 199 -15.93 11.04 -17.08
C LYS A 199 -15.17 10.17 -16.07
N ARG A 200 -14.16 10.74 -15.41
CA ARG A 200 -13.42 10.07 -14.35
C ARG A 200 -14.27 10.03 -13.08
N GLU A 201 -14.23 8.91 -12.40
CA GLU A 201 -14.90 8.68 -11.12
C GLU A 201 -13.95 7.98 -10.14
N LYS A 202 -14.31 7.99 -8.86
CA LYS A 202 -13.65 7.15 -7.86
C LYS A 202 -14.15 5.71 -8.05
N ILE A 203 -13.30 4.86 -8.59
CA ILE A 203 -13.59 3.45 -8.89
C ILE A 203 -13.26 2.62 -7.65
N ARG A 204 -14.23 1.80 -7.23
CA ARG A 204 -14.06 0.88 -6.11
C ARG A 204 -13.49 -0.44 -6.60
N ILE A 205 -12.48 -0.96 -5.91
CA ILE A 205 -11.95 -2.31 -6.14
C ILE A 205 -12.82 -3.28 -5.33
N ASN A 206 -13.37 -4.30 -5.99
CA ASN A 206 -14.14 -5.32 -5.27
C ASN A 206 -13.20 -6.38 -4.70
N THR A 207 -13.10 -6.44 -3.38
CA THR A 207 -12.23 -7.37 -2.66
C THR A 207 -12.95 -8.60 -2.12
N VAL A 208 -14.28 -8.62 -2.23
CA VAL A 208 -15.14 -9.67 -1.68
C VAL A 208 -15.93 -10.34 -2.80
N LYS A 209 -15.68 -11.63 -2.99
CA LYS A 209 -16.55 -12.49 -3.81
C LYS A 209 -17.37 -13.38 -2.91
N SER A 210 -18.64 -13.58 -3.20
CA SER A 210 -19.51 -14.42 -2.38
C SER A 210 -20.48 -15.25 -3.20
N ALA A 211 -20.76 -16.48 -2.74
CA ALA A 211 -21.73 -17.38 -3.35
C ALA A 211 -22.44 -18.22 -2.27
N MET A 212 -23.66 -18.66 -2.58
CA MET A 212 -24.33 -19.72 -1.81
C MET A 212 -24.05 -21.05 -2.50
N LEU A 213 -23.42 -21.99 -1.80
CA LEU A 213 -23.15 -23.35 -2.25
C LEU A 213 -24.28 -24.29 -1.85
N GLU A 214 -24.25 -25.52 -2.39
CA GLU A 214 -25.20 -26.56 -2.01
C GLU A 214 -25.14 -26.92 -0.52
N GLY A 215 -26.32 -27.11 0.08
CA GLY A 215 -26.46 -27.43 1.51
C GLY A 215 -26.47 -26.20 2.43
N ASP A 216 -26.88 -25.04 1.90
CA ASP A 216 -26.97 -23.76 2.62
C ASP A 216 -25.60 -23.31 3.18
N ILE A 217 -24.51 -23.59 2.46
CA ILE A 217 -23.16 -23.17 2.86
C ILE A 217 -22.80 -21.90 2.12
N GLY A 218 -22.52 -20.83 2.87
CA GLY A 218 -21.99 -19.61 2.31
C GLY A 218 -20.51 -19.77 1.99
N TYR A 219 -20.08 -19.14 0.91
CA TYR A 219 -18.69 -19.00 0.53
C TYR A 219 -18.38 -17.51 0.39
N ILE A 220 -17.33 -17.05 1.05
CA ILE A 220 -16.80 -15.69 0.89
C ILE A 220 -15.29 -15.77 0.65
N ARG A 221 -14.83 -15.23 -0.48
CA ARG A 221 -13.41 -15.07 -0.80
C ARG A 221 -12.99 -13.64 -0.59
N LEU A 222 -11.89 -13.45 0.15
CA LEU A 222 -11.24 -12.16 0.33
C LEU A 222 -9.97 -12.13 -0.51
N THR A 223 -9.86 -11.21 -1.47
CA THR A 223 -8.64 -11.10 -2.31
C THR A 223 -7.56 -10.23 -1.66
N THR A 224 -7.94 -9.29 -0.80
CA THR A 224 -7.07 -8.42 0.00
C THR A 224 -7.87 -7.85 1.18
N PHE A 225 -7.25 -7.09 2.08
CA PHE A 225 -7.90 -6.35 3.17
C PHE A 225 -7.67 -4.84 3.01
N ASP A 226 -8.51 -4.15 2.27
CA ASP A 226 -8.50 -2.68 2.18
C ASP A 226 -9.45 -2.04 3.23
N MET A 227 -9.54 -0.70 3.21
CA MET A 227 -10.43 0.09 4.06
C MET A 227 -11.93 -0.25 3.90
N GLN A 228 -12.33 -0.86 2.80
CA GLN A 228 -13.73 -1.11 2.40
C GLN A 228 -14.15 -2.56 2.65
N THR A 229 -13.17 -3.46 2.74
CA THR A 229 -13.35 -4.91 2.76
C THR A 229 -14.23 -5.38 3.93
N ALA A 230 -14.06 -4.83 5.14
CA ALA A 230 -14.88 -5.22 6.30
C ALA A 230 -16.38 -4.92 6.09
N SER A 231 -16.70 -3.77 5.50
CA SER A 231 -18.07 -3.39 5.16
C SER A 231 -18.65 -4.32 4.09
N ASP A 232 -17.88 -4.61 3.04
CA ASP A 232 -18.31 -5.52 1.97
C ASP A 232 -18.50 -6.95 2.45
N PHE A 233 -17.59 -7.44 3.30
CA PHE A 233 -17.71 -8.74 3.93
C PHE A 233 -19.00 -8.83 4.73
N LYS A 234 -19.30 -7.81 5.56
CA LYS A 234 -20.53 -7.76 6.35
C LYS A 234 -21.79 -7.76 5.48
N ASN A 235 -21.77 -7.05 4.35
CA ASN A 235 -22.89 -7.05 3.40
C ASN A 235 -23.08 -8.42 2.75
N ALA A 236 -22.00 -9.04 2.26
CA ALA A 236 -22.01 -10.37 1.69
C ALA A 236 -22.49 -11.43 2.69
N TYR A 237 -21.95 -11.39 3.91
CA TYR A 237 -22.34 -12.26 5.02
C TYR A 237 -23.83 -12.14 5.35
N ASN A 238 -24.34 -10.91 5.51
CA ASN A 238 -25.76 -10.69 5.80
C ASN A 238 -26.67 -11.15 4.63
N ASN A 239 -26.23 -10.98 3.38
CA ASN A 239 -26.97 -11.49 2.22
C ASN A 239 -27.09 -13.02 2.27
N LEU A 240 -25.98 -13.72 2.52
CA LEU A 240 -25.96 -15.18 2.65
C LEU A 240 -26.77 -15.66 3.86
N LYS A 241 -26.63 -14.98 5.01
CA LYS A 241 -27.42 -15.25 6.23
C LYS A 241 -28.92 -15.13 5.96
N ASN A 242 -29.36 -14.07 5.28
CA ASN A 242 -30.76 -13.86 4.92
C ASN A 242 -31.30 -14.91 3.92
N LYS A 243 -30.41 -15.55 3.15
CA LYS A 243 -30.73 -16.68 2.27
C LYS A 243 -30.77 -18.02 2.99
N GLY A 244 -30.55 -18.06 4.31
CA GLY A 244 -30.64 -19.26 5.13
C GLY A 244 -29.32 -20.00 5.35
N MET A 245 -28.18 -19.32 5.16
CA MET A 245 -26.84 -19.89 5.38
C MET A 245 -26.70 -20.56 6.77
N LYS A 246 -26.16 -21.78 6.79
CA LYS A 246 -25.93 -22.61 7.98
C LYS A 246 -24.45 -22.87 8.31
N GLY A 247 -23.56 -22.68 7.33
CA GLY A 247 -22.12 -22.78 7.51
C GLY A 247 -21.41 -21.80 6.58
N LEU A 248 -20.18 -21.42 6.90
CA LEU A 248 -19.42 -20.43 6.13
C LEU A 248 -18.00 -20.94 5.82
N VAL A 249 -17.64 -20.91 4.54
CA VAL A 249 -16.25 -21.02 4.09
C VAL A 249 -15.71 -19.62 3.84
N ILE A 250 -14.61 -19.28 4.51
CA ILE A 250 -13.86 -18.04 4.27
C ILE A 250 -12.57 -18.40 3.53
N ASP A 251 -12.44 -17.96 2.29
CA ASP A 251 -11.29 -18.27 1.44
C ASP A 251 -10.26 -17.13 1.45
N LEU A 252 -9.10 -17.40 2.05
CA LEU A 252 -7.94 -16.51 2.15
C LEU A 252 -6.80 -16.94 1.23
N ARG A 253 -7.01 -17.91 0.34
CA ARG A 253 -5.97 -18.39 -0.57
C ARG A 253 -5.53 -17.28 -1.51
N TYR A 254 -4.22 -17.09 -1.62
CA TYR A 254 -3.57 -16.05 -2.39
C TYR A 254 -3.93 -14.61 -1.96
N ASN A 255 -4.40 -14.41 -0.73
CA ASN A 255 -4.63 -13.10 -0.16
C ASN A 255 -3.35 -12.60 0.57
N PRO A 256 -2.66 -11.56 0.06
CA PRO A 256 -1.39 -11.08 0.61
C PRO A 256 -1.54 -10.28 1.91
N GLY A 257 -2.76 -10.15 2.43
CA GLY A 257 -3.12 -9.41 3.63
C GLY A 257 -3.65 -8.02 3.30
N GLY A 258 -3.27 -7.03 4.12
CA GLY A 258 -3.73 -5.66 4.00
C GLY A 258 -3.82 -5.00 5.37
N MET A 259 -4.88 -4.25 5.62
CA MET A 259 -5.11 -3.49 6.83
C MET A 259 -5.52 -4.36 8.01
N ILE A 260 -4.74 -4.28 9.10
CA ILE A 260 -5.02 -4.96 10.36
C ILE A 260 -6.42 -4.64 10.90
N ASN A 261 -6.87 -3.39 10.81
CA ASN A 261 -8.20 -2.99 11.31
C ASN A 261 -9.32 -3.70 10.54
N SER A 262 -9.24 -3.77 9.21
CA SER A 262 -10.23 -4.46 8.37
C SER A 262 -10.30 -5.95 8.71
N THR A 263 -9.14 -6.58 8.93
CA THR A 263 -9.05 -7.98 9.38
C THR A 263 -9.62 -8.18 10.79
N VAL A 264 -9.31 -7.29 11.72
CA VAL A 264 -9.83 -7.34 13.11
C VAL A 264 -11.34 -7.20 13.10
N GLU A 265 -11.90 -6.25 12.37
CA GLU A 265 -13.34 -6.05 12.23
C GLU A 265 -14.06 -7.28 11.64
N ILE A 266 -13.47 -7.95 10.65
CA ILE A 266 -14.04 -9.19 10.08
C ILE A 266 -13.93 -10.34 11.07
N THR A 267 -12.80 -10.48 11.75
CA THR A 267 -12.56 -11.55 12.73
C THR A 267 -13.48 -11.40 13.94
N ASP A 268 -13.72 -10.17 14.37
CA ASP A 268 -14.58 -9.80 15.50
C ASP A 268 -16.03 -10.29 15.34
N ILE A 269 -16.52 -10.42 14.10
CA ILE A 269 -17.85 -10.98 13.82
C ILE A 269 -17.98 -12.40 14.39
N PHE A 270 -16.89 -13.17 14.48
CA PHE A 270 -16.93 -14.60 14.77
C PHE A 270 -16.18 -15.01 16.03
N LEU A 271 -15.13 -14.29 16.43
CA LEU A 271 -14.16 -14.77 17.43
C LEU A 271 -14.76 -14.87 18.83
N GLY A 272 -15.60 -13.91 19.22
CA GLY A 272 -16.02 -13.72 20.61
C GLY A 272 -14.92 -13.08 21.46
N GLU A 273 -15.19 -12.92 22.76
CA GLU A 273 -14.32 -12.12 23.64
C GLU A 273 -12.90 -12.69 23.68
N GLY A 274 -11.93 -11.88 23.22
CA GLY A 274 -10.56 -12.35 23.12
C GLY A 274 -9.61 -11.39 22.43
N ILE A 275 -8.39 -11.87 22.22
CA ILE A 275 -7.37 -11.18 21.43
C ILE A 275 -7.45 -11.73 20.01
N VAL A 276 -7.48 -10.86 19.01
CA VAL A 276 -7.30 -11.23 17.60
C VAL A 276 -5.81 -11.35 17.30
N THR A 277 -5.04 -10.34 17.69
CA THR A 277 -3.57 -10.29 17.52
C THR A 277 -3.00 -9.22 18.44
N TYR A 278 -1.68 -9.21 18.62
CA TYR A 278 -0.99 -8.08 19.23
C TYR A 278 0.34 -7.81 18.54
N THR A 279 0.78 -6.55 18.57
CA THR A 279 2.06 -6.13 18.01
C THR A 279 3.05 -5.79 19.10
N LYS A 280 4.35 -5.90 18.81
CA LYS A 280 5.43 -5.49 19.71
C LYS A 280 6.49 -4.70 18.96
N THR A 281 6.78 -3.50 19.44
CA THR A 281 7.80 -2.63 18.86
C THR A 281 9.20 -2.96 19.38
N LYS A 282 10.24 -2.38 18.75
CA LYS A 282 11.63 -2.47 19.23
C LYS A 282 11.83 -1.95 20.66
N SER A 283 11.05 -0.97 21.12
CA SER A 283 11.11 -0.45 22.49
C SER A 283 10.36 -1.33 23.50
N GLY A 284 9.69 -2.38 23.04
CA GLY A 284 8.91 -3.30 23.87
C GLY A 284 7.47 -2.84 24.15
N GLU A 285 7.00 -1.79 23.48
CA GLU A 285 5.60 -1.37 23.52
C GLU A 285 4.72 -2.42 22.85
N ILE A 286 3.58 -2.75 23.49
CA ILE A 286 2.63 -3.76 23.02
C ILE A 286 1.27 -3.10 22.76
N GLU A 287 0.72 -3.36 21.57
CA GLU A 287 -0.63 -2.96 21.18
C GLU A 287 -1.49 -4.20 20.96
N TYR A 288 -2.64 -4.28 21.64
CA TYR A 288 -3.58 -5.40 21.53
C TYR A 288 -4.76 -5.05 20.64
N PHE A 289 -5.05 -5.93 19.69
CA PHE A 289 -6.26 -5.90 18.86
C PHE A 289 -7.22 -6.97 19.38
N LYS A 290 -8.40 -6.55 19.82
CA LYS A 290 -9.33 -7.40 20.58
C LYS A 290 -10.65 -7.56 19.85
N SER A 291 -11.33 -8.68 20.14
CA SER A 291 -12.72 -8.93 19.77
C SER A 291 -13.62 -8.85 20.99
N ASP A 292 -14.85 -8.40 20.80
CA ASP A 292 -15.86 -8.27 21.85
C ASP A 292 -16.66 -9.56 22.09
N ALA A 293 -17.52 -9.56 23.12
CA ALA A 293 -18.29 -10.75 23.49
C ALA A 293 -19.42 -11.12 22.51
N LYS A 294 -19.79 -10.23 21.59
CA LYS A 294 -20.88 -10.43 20.64
C LYS A 294 -20.33 -11.05 19.37
N PHE A 295 -20.67 -12.31 19.14
CA PHE A 295 -20.26 -13.02 17.93
C PHE A 295 -21.42 -13.76 17.28
N GLU A 296 -21.23 -14.08 16.01
CA GLU A 296 -22.09 -14.96 15.23
C GLU A 296 -21.62 -16.40 15.38
N ASP A 297 -22.44 -17.22 16.03
CA ASP A 297 -22.15 -18.64 16.25
C ASP A 297 -22.61 -19.49 15.05
N ILE A 298 -21.77 -19.50 14.01
CA ILE A 298 -21.94 -20.30 12.80
C ILE A 298 -20.70 -21.20 12.58
N PRO A 299 -20.83 -22.45 12.13
CA PRO A 299 -19.69 -23.27 11.72
C PRO A 299 -18.86 -22.59 10.62
N ILE A 300 -17.53 -22.53 10.79
CA ILE A 300 -16.61 -21.86 9.86
C ILE A 300 -15.45 -22.79 9.49
N VAL A 301 -15.09 -22.77 8.20
CA VAL A 301 -13.83 -23.31 7.69
C VAL A 301 -13.08 -22.19 6.96
N LEU A 302 -11.77 -22.09 7.22
CA LEU A 302 -10.86 -21.17 6.54
C LEU A 302 -10.04 -21.92 5.50
N LEU A 303 -10.01 -21.44 4.27
CA LEU A 303 -9.08 -21.92 3.25
C LEU A 303 -7.84 -21.04 3.22
N ILE A 304 -6.66 -21.66 3.31
CA ILE A 304 -5.36 -20.96 3.34
C ILE A 304 -4.34 -21.65 2.43
N ASN A 305 -3.35 -20.88 1.98
CA ASN A 305 -2.20 -21.43 1.23
C ASN A 305 -0.97 -20.52 1.36
N GLU A 306 0.09 -20.84 0.62
CA GLU A 306 1.37 -20.12 0.61
C GLU A 306 1.26 -18.65 0.20
N GLY A 307 0.18 -18.26 -0.49
CA GLY A 307 -0.11 -16.88 -0.84
C GLY A 307 -0.92 -16.11 0.22
N SER A 308 -1.44 -16.80 1.24
CA SER A 308 -2.04 -16.17 2.42
C SER A 308 -0.94 -15.52 3.27
N ALA A 309 -0.93 -14.21 3.41
CA ALA A 309 0.13 -13.49 4.14
C ALA A 309 -0.40 -12.38 5.04
N SER A 310 0.41 -11.95 6.02
CA SER A 310 0.17 -10.75 6.82
C SER A 310 -1.21 -10.78 7.52
N ALA A 311 -2.10 -9.86 7.18
CA ALA A 311 -3.44 -9.77 7.75
C ALA A 311 -4.28 -11.06 7.55
N SER A 312 -4.09 -11.81 6.45
CA SER A 312 -4.69 -13.14 6.28
C SER A 312 -4.25 -14.11 7.38
N GLU A 313 -2.97 -14.04 7.76
CA GLU A 313 -2.38 -14.89 8.81
C GLU A 313 -2.78 -14.43 10.22
N ILE A 314 -3.09 -13.15 10.40
CA ILE A 314 -3.70 -12.63 11.63
C ILE A 314 -5.07 -13.30 11.85
N MET A 315 -5.94 -13.29 10.83
CA MET A 315 -7.25 -13.95 10.92
C MET A 315 -7.11 -15.47 11.10
N ALA A 316 -6.24 -16.11 10.30
CA ALA A 316 -6.00 -17.55 10.38
C ALA A 316 -5.48 -17.95 11.78
N GLY A 317 -4.49 -17.24 12.30
CA GLY A 317 -3.93 -17.47 13.63
C GLY A 317 -4.94 -17.25 14.74
N ALA A 318 -5.72 -16.17 14.68
CA ALA A 318 -6.77 -15.88 15.67
C ALA A 318 -7.83 -16.99 15.72
N MET A 319 -8.33 -17.38 14.55
CA MET A 319 -9.41 -18.37 14.43
C MET A 319 -8.93 -19.79 14.74
N LYS A 320 -7.65 -20.11 14.47
CA LYS A 320 -7.02 -21.37 14.83
C LYS A 320 -6.77 -21.47 16.34
N ASP A 321 -6.13 -20.47 16.94
CA ASP A 321 -5.74 -20.48 18.36
C ASP A 321 -6.96 -20.53 19.29
N THR A 322 -8.04 -19.87 18.89
CA THR A 322 -9.33 -19.89 19.61
C THR A 322 -10.20 -21.10 19.26
N LYS A 323 -9.76 -21.95 18.33
CA LYS A 323 -10.53 -23.09 17.78
C LYS A 323 -11.88 -22.67 17.20
N ARG A 324 -11.98 -21.42 16.72
CA ARG A 324 -13.22 -20.88 16.16
C ARG A 324 -13.49 -21.40 14.75
N ALA A 325 -12.45 -21.77 13.99
CA ALA A 325 -12.58 -22.36 12.67
C ALA A 325 -11.54 -23.46 12.45
N VAL A 326 -11.87 -24.38 11.53
CA VAL A 326 -10.91 -25.36 11.01
C VAL A 326 -10.19 -24.76 9.81
N LEU A 327 -8.87 -24.85 9.76
CA LEU A 327 -8.06 -24.39 8.63
C LEU A 327 -7.77 -25.56 7.68
N VAL A 328 -8.01 -25.35 6.39
CA VAL A 328 -7.82 -26.35 5.33
C VAL A 328 -6.93 -25.74 4.23
N GLY A 329 -6.00 -26.52 3.71
CA GLY A 329 -5.17 -26.12 2.56
C GLY A 329 -3.69 -26.37 2.79
N ASN A 330 -2.85 -25.35 2.59
CA ASN A 330 -1.40 -25.42 2.76
C ASN A 330 -0.90 -24.33 3.72
N ARG A 331 0.32 -24.48 4.22
CA ARG A 331 0.96 -23.49 5.11
C ARG A 331 1.01 -22.10 4.48
N THR A 332 0.78 -21.07 5.30
CA THR A 332 0.81 -19.66 4.90
C THR A 332 2.23 -19.11 4.70
N PHE A 333 2.33 -17.87 4.21
CA PHE A 333 3.59 -17.24 3.80
C PHE A 333 4.60 -17.01 4.94
N GLY A 334 4.16 -16.61 6.13
CA GLY A 334 5.01 -16.28 7.27
C GLY A 334 5.46 -14.82 7.37
N LYS A 335 4.56 -13.86 7.13
CA LYS A 335 4.90 -12.42 7.25
C LYS A 335 4.46 -11.82 8.59
N GLY A 336 5.11 -12.22 9.68
CA GLY A 336 4.85 -11.75 11.06
C GLY A 336 5.30 -10.34 11.44
N ILE A 337 5.37 -9.39 10.50
CA ILE A 337 5.91 -8.04 10.73
C ILE A 337 5.01 -6.94 10.18
N VAL A 338 4.97 -5.81 10.88
CA VAL A 338 4.12 -4.65 10.57
C VAL A 338 4.95 -3.52 10.00
N GLN A 339 4.50 -2.97 8.87
CA GLN A 339 5.07 -1.78 8.28
C GLN A 339 4.25 -0.55 8.65
N LYS A 340 4.91 0.50 9.13
CA LYS A 340 4.34 1.84 9.23
C LYS A 340 4.54 2.55 7.89
N VAL A 341 3.45 3.04 7.34
CA VAL A 341 3.42 3.85 6.11
C VAL A 341 3.18 5.30 6.52
N GLN A 342 4.03 6.22 6.07
CA GLN A 342 3.89 7.64 6.36
C GLN A 342 4.35 8.51 5.19
N ARG A 343 3.69 9.64 5.00
CA ARG A 343 4.13 10.68 4.06
C ARG A 343 5.49 11.23 4.51
N PHE A 344 6.35 11.52 3.54
CA PHE A 344 7.65 12.13 3.76
C PHE A 344 7.75 13.46 3.01
N GLY A 345 8.25 14.49 3.69
CA GLY A 345 8.44 15.81 3.12
C GLY A 345 7.15 16.45 2.58
N ASN A 346 7.33 17.42 1.67
CA ASN A 346 6.24 18.15 1.02
C ASN A 346 6.02 17.72 -0.44
N ASP A 347 6.93 16.92 -1.00
CA ASP A 347 6.91 16.52 -2.42
C ASP A 347 5.97 15.34 -2.72
N GLY A 348 5.24 14.87 -1.71
CA GLY A 348 4.26 13.80 -1.84
C GLY A 348 4.84 12.38 -1.71
N GLU A 349 6.12 12.26 -1.41
CA GLU A 349 6.84 11.00 -1.21
C GLU A 349 6.39 10.24 0.05
N GLY A 350 6.87 9.01 0.21
CA GLY A 350 6.49 8.16 1.32
C GLY A 350 7.62 7.29 1.87
N ILE A 351 7.47 6.90 3.13
CA ILE A 351 8.30 5.88 3.77
C ILE A 351 7.40 4.75 4.23
N LYS A 352 7.77 3.52 3.87
CA LYS A 352 7.22 2.28 4.41
C LYS A 352 8.33 1.59 5.18
N MET A 353 8.16 1.38 6.48
CA MET A 353 9.22 0.88 7.35
C MET A 353 8.69 -0.17 8.30
N THR A 354 9.40 -1.28 8.46
CA THR A 354 9.09 -2.29 9.47
C THR A 354 9.36 -1.74 10.87
N VAL A 355 8.32 -1.71 11.72
CA VAL A 355 8.39 -1.10 13.06
C VAL A 355 8.04 -2.05 14.21
N SER A 356 7.31 -3.13 13.91
CA SER A 356 6.84 -4.08 14.91
C SER A 356 6.79 -5.51 14.35
N GLU A 357 6.88 -6.47 15.24
CA GLU A 357 6.43 -7.85 15.00
C GLU A 357 4.97 -7.98 15.44
N TYR A 358 4.23 -8.96 14.93
CA TYR A 358 2.93 -9.34 15.48
C TYR A 358 2.86 -10.82 15.83
N PHE A 359 1.95 -11.13 16.74
CA PHE A 359 1.83 -12.41 17.39
C PHE A 359 0.38 -12.88 17.40
N THR A 360 0.18 -14.18 17.24
CA THR A 360 -1.14 -14.80 17.39
C THR A 360 -1.60 -14.74 18.85
N PRO A 361 -2.88 -15.03 19.16
CA PRO A 361 -3.37 -15.05 20.55
C PRO A 361 -2.60 -16.01 21.47
N ALA A 362 -2.06 -17.11 20.94
CA ALA A 362 -1.19 -18.04 21.68
C ALA A 362 0.25 -17.52 21.86
N GLY A 363 0.57 -16.32 21.37
CA GLY A 363 1.88 -15.68 21.49
C GLY A 363 2.92 -16.16 20.47
N ILE A 364 2.47 -16.75 19.35
CA ILE A 364 3.36 -17.25 18.30
C ILE A 364 3.77 -16.11 17.37
N ASN A 365 5.07 -15.87 17.21
CA ASN A 365 5.60 -15.05 16.13
C ASN A 365 5.68 -15.89 14.86
N ILE A 366 4.93 -15.49 13.83
CA ILE A 366 4.81 -16.27 12.60
C ILE A 366 5.84 -15.88 11.54
N HIS A 367 6.73 -14.91 11.82
CA HIS A 367 7.68 -14.39 10.84
C HIS A 367 8.69 -15.47 10.41
N GLY A 368 8.71 -15.77 9.12
CA GLY A 368 9.52 -16.84 8.53
C GLY A 368 8.99 -18.27 8.78
N VAL A 369 7.85 -18.41 9.47
CA VAL A 369 7.26 -19.71 9.85
C VAL A 369 5.92 -19.93 9.17
N GLY A 370 5.01 -18.97 9.23
CA GLY A 370 3.63 -19.12 8.76
C GLY A 370 2.71 -19.81 9.77
N ILE A 371 1.48 -20.04 9.34
CA ILE A 371 0.40 -20.75 10.03
C ILE A 371 0.18 -22.07 9.30
N GLU A 372 0.29 -23.18 10.02
CA GLU A 372 -0.04 -24.51 9.49
C GLU A 372 -1.56 -24.71 9.40
N PRO A 373 -2.08 -25.41 8.38
CA PRO A 373 -3.48 -25.81 8.35
C PRO A 373 -3.77 -26.88 9.42
N ASP A 374 -5.03 -27.08 9.76
CA ASP A 374 -5.45 -28.24 10.56
C ASP A 374 -5.60 -29.49 9.69
N ILE A 375 -5.96 -29.30 8.42
CA ILE A 375 -6.03 -30.34 7.40
C ILE A 375 -5.24 -29.90 6.19
N GLU A 376 -4.08 -30.52 5.99
CA GLU A 376 -3.26 -30.29 4.81
C GLU A 376 -3.87 -31.00 3.59
N ILE A 377 -4.14 -30.23 2.54
CA ILE A 377 -4.64 -30.73 1.27
C ILE A 377 -4.28 -29.73 0.18
N SER A 378 -3.74 -30.22 -0.94
CA SER A 378 -3.39 -29.38 -2.09
C SER A 378 -4.41 -29.52 -3.21
N LEU A 379 -4.50 -28.49 -4.04
CA LEU A 379 -5.20 -28.57 -5.31
C LEU A 379 -4.50 -29.61 -6.20
N PRO A 380 -5.25 -30.40 -6.98
CA PRO A 380 -4.66 -31.33 -7.93
C PRO A 380 -3.99 -30.58 -9.09
N GLU A 381 -2.97 -31.18 -9.73
CA GLU A 381 -2.22 -30.54 -10.83
C GLU A 381 -3.10 -30.13 -12.02
N ASN A 382 -4.23 -30.82 -12.21
CA ASN A 382 -5.18 -30.53 -13.29
C ASN A 382 -6.31 -29.58 -12.87
N ALA A 383 -6.23 -28.94 -11.69
CA ALA A 383 -7.19 -27.92 -11.30
C ALA A 383 -7.09 -26.70 -12.23
N GLU A 384 -8.20 -26.30 -12.85
CA GLU A 384 -8.26 -25.12 -13.72
C GLU A 384 -8.25 -23.80 -12.93
N GLY A 385 -8.53 -23.88 -11.62
CA GLY A 385 -8.59 -22.73 -10.72
C GLY A 385 -9.02 -23.12 -9.30
N TYR A 386 -9.46 -22.12 -8.54
CA TYR A 386 -9.92 -22.28 -7.17
C TYR A 386 -11.09 -21.33 -6.85
N GLY A 387 -11.93 -21.75 -5.91
CA GLY A 387 -13.14 -21.05 -5.51
C GLY A 387 -14.41 -21.70 -6.05
N TYR A 388 -15.55 -21.08 -5.77
CA TYR A 388 -16.86 -21.66 -6.11
C TYR A 388 -17.07 -21.85 -7.61
N GLU A 389 -16.41 -21.03 -8.44
CA GLU A 389 -16.44 -21.17 -9.90
C GLU A 389 -15.77 -22.48 -10.38
N PHE A 390 -14.89 -23.06 -9.55
CA PHE A 390 -14.08 -24.25 -9.87
C PHE A 390 -14.36 -25.43 -8.93
N TYR A 391 -15.54 -25.43 -8.27
CA TYR A 391 -15.89 -26.37 -7.20
C TYR A 391 -15.62 -27.85 -7.53
N GLU A 392 -15.88 -28.28 -8.77
CA GLU A 392 -15.68 -29.68 -9.20
C GLU A 392 -14.22 -30.14 -9.14
N THR A 393 -13.26 -29.22 -9.24
CA THR A 393 -11.82 -29.52 -9.24
C THR A 393 -11.09 -28.97 -8.00
N ASP A 394 -11.75 -28.13 -7.21
CA ASP A 394 -11.20 -27.53 -6.00
C ASP A 394 -11.34 -28.47 -4.79
N THR A 395 -10.40 -29.40 -4.65
CA THR A 395 -10.35 -30.39 -3.56
C THR A 395 -10.33 -29.76 -2.17
N GLN A 396 -9.75 -28.57 -2.02
CA GLN A 396 -9.68 -27.87 -0.73
C GLN A 396 -11.07 -27.31 -0.34
N LEU A 397 -11.79 -26.70 -1.29
CA LEU A 397 -13.16 -26.23 -1.08
C LEU A 397 -14.13 -27.38 -0.85
N GLN A 398 -14.01 -28.46 -1.62
CA GLN A 398 -14.79 -29.69 -1.39
C GLN A 398 -14.59 -30.23 0.03
N LYS A 399 -13.34 -30.23 0.51
CA LYS A 399 -13.03 -30.65 1.88
C LYS A 399 -13.65 -29.73 2.92
N ALA A 400 -13.61 -28.41 2.71
CA ALA A 400 -14.28 -27.46 3.59
C ALA A 400 -15.80 -27.68 3.67
N VAL A 401 -16.44 -27.93 2.53
CA VAL A 401 -17.87 -28.25 2.47
C VAL A 401 -18.17 -29.59 3.16
N GLU A 402 -17.32 -30.61 3.00
CA GLU A 402 -17.45 -31.89 3.71
C GLU A 402 -17.43 -31.71 5.24
N ILE A 403 -16.57 -30.84 5.76
CA ILE A 403 -16.44 -30.55 7.20
C ILE A 403 -17.71 -29.87 7.72
N LEU A 404 -18.25 -28.89 6.99
CA LEU A 404 -19.44 -28.13 7.40
C LEU A 404 -20.75 -28.92 7.32
N ARG A 405 -20.76 -30.06 6.62
CA ARG A 405 -21.93 -30.95 6.51
C ARG A 405 -22.03 -31.99 7.63
N LYS A 406 -20.97 -32.16 8.42
CA LYS A 406 -20.94 -33.06 9.58
C LYS A 406 -21.44 -32.33 10.82
#